data_AF-A0A1Y0H7L3-F1
#
_entry.id   AF-A0A1Y0H7L3-F1
#
_cell.length_a   1.000
_cell.length_b   1.000
_cell.length_c   1.000
_cell.angle_alpha   90.00
_cell.angle_beta   90.00
_cell.angle_gamma   90.00
#
_symmetry.space_group_name_H-M   'P 1'
#
loop_
_entity.id
_entity.type
_entity.pdbx_description
1 polymer ?
#
loop_
_entity_poly.entity_id
_entity_poly.type
_entity_poly.pdbx_seq_one_letter_code
_entity_poly.pdbx_strand_id
1 'polypeptide(L)'
;MRESQPVSSLRANKWATMPDGAGVYRWYFPPEAIHQLKIDAYAPVEHLKFRTAPHGHVCLYHGMANSLAQRIQWHAAQRLARSSMASGFLSTFRFTLLALNQFDYWQDEAKLNAYFDQLWVDWQPAESRPHALELEHQEFRSGFHYPLNIQGNPAPELAAYLKFVKQTRKSYKILTLGQNHE
;
A
#
# COMPACT_ATOMS: atom_id res chain seq x y z
N MET A 1 18.75 -6.96 -6.91
CA MET A 1 17.66 -6.23 -6.21
C MET A 1 18.30 -5.42 -5.10
N ARG A 2 17.91 -4.15 -4.91
CA ARG A 2 18.33 -3.40 -3.71
C ARG A 2 17.63 -3.98 -2.49
N GLU A 3 18.28 -3.90 -1.35
CA GLU A 3 17.67 -4.24 -0.06
C GLU A 3 16.49 -3.30 0.22
N SER A 4 15.42 -3.84 0.79
CA SER A 4 14.28 -3.07 1.27
C SER A 4 14.74 -2.05 2.31
N GLN A 5 14.09 -0.89 2.36
CA GLN A 5 14.41 0.17 3.32
C GLN A 5 13.26 0.40 4.30
N PRO A 6 13.54 0.63 5.60
CA PRO A 6 12.53 1.06 6.54
C PRO A 6 11.98 2.42 6.13
N VAL A 7 10.66 2.55 6.18
CA VAL A 7 9.98 3.81 5.84
C VAL A 7 10.34 4.91 6.84
N SER A 8 10.55 4.56 8.10
CA SER A 8 11.05 5.47 9.14
C SER A 8 12.40 6.10 8.75
N SER A 9 13.33 5.32 8.21
CA SER A 9 14.63 5.81 7.73
C SER A 9 14.49 6.75 6.53
N LEU A 10 13.59 6.42 5.58
CA LEU A 10 13.25 7.30 4.47
C LEU A 10 12.61 8.61 4.95
N ARG A 11 11.71 8.56 5.93
CA ARG A 11 11.10 9.77 6.49
C ARG A 11 12.14 10.63 7.20
N ALA A 12 13.02 10.04 7.99
CA ALA A 12 14.09 10.74 8.72
C ALA A 12 15.07 11.44 7.77
N ASN A 13 15.37 10.83 6.61
CA ASN A 13 16.23 11.42 5.59
C ASN A 13 15.47 12.31 4.58
N LYS A 14 14.20 12.65 4.86
CA LYS A 14 13.33 13.47 4.00
C LYS A 14 13.20 12.92 2.59
N TRP A 15 13.20 11.60 2.43
CA TRP A 15 13.06 10.87 1.16
C TRP A 15 14.19 11.13 0.15
N ALA A 16 15.31 11.72 0.59
CA ALA A 16 16.38 12.20 -0.30
C ALA A 16 17.12 11.10 -1.09
N THR A 17 16.97 9.84 -0.68
CA THR A 17 17.60 8.68 -1.33
C THR A 17 16.70 7.99 -2.36
N MET A 18 15.47 8.48 -2.51
CA MET A 18 14.50 7.93 -3.45
C MET A 18 14.80 8.39 -4.88
N PRO A 19 14.78 7.49 -5.87
CA PRO A 19 14.95 7.87 -7.27
C PRO A 19 13.71 8.61 -7.80
N ASP A 20 13.92 9.66 -8.59
CA ASP A 20 12.84 10.43 -9.21
C ASP A 20 12.27 9.78 -10.48
N GLY A 21 12.94 8.76 -11.02
CA GLY A 21 12.55 8.07 -12.25
C GLY A 21 11.38 7.10 -12.11
N ALA A 22 10.93 6.60 -13.25
CA ALA A 22 9.91 5.57 -13.32
C ALA A 22 10.43 4.24 -12.74
N GLY A 23 9.50 3.38 -12.33
CA GLY A 23 9.85 2.06 -11.81
C GLY A 23 8.70 1.38 -11.10
N VAL A 24 9.01 0.30 -10.41
CA VAL A 24 8.08 -0.44 -9.57
C VAL A 24 8.53 -0.43 -8.12
N TYR A 25 7.58 -0.62 -7.20
CA TYR A 25 7.83 -0.66 -5.76
C TYR A 25 6.99 -1.74 -5.08
N ARG A 26 7.45 -2.16 -3.90
CA ARG A 26 6.86 -3.24 -3.11
C ARG A 26 6.81 -2.83 -1.65
N TRP A 27 5.64 -2.94 -1.02
CA TRP A 27 5.45 -2.65 0.40
C TRP A 27 5.40 -3.94 1.20
N TYR A 28 6.33 -4.04 2.15
CA TYR A 28 6.49 -5.15 3.04
C TYR A 28 5.99 -4.79 4.42
N PHE A 29 5.20 -5.70 4.97
CA PHE A 29 4.54 -5.57 6.26
C PHE A 29 5.10 -6.59 7.24
N PRO A 30 5.12 -6.27 8.53
CA PRO A 30 5.37 -7.27 9.56
C PRO A 30 4.37 -8.44 9.41
N PRO A 31 4.77 -9.71 9.64
CA PRO A 31 3.90 -10.89 9.43
C PRO A 31 2.52 -10.80 10.10
N GLU A 32 2.48 -10.22 11.29
CA GLU A 32 1.30 -9.94 12.12
C GLU A 32 0.26 -9.05 11.41
N ALA A 33 0.66 -8.31 10.37
CA ALA A 33 -0.26 -7.56 9.53
C ALA A 33 -1.26 -8.47 8.79
N ILE A 34 -0.92 -9.75 8.55
CA ILE A 34 -1.87 -10.73 7.96
C ILE A 34 -3.13 -10.82 8.83
N HIS A 35 -2.95 -10.93 10.14
CA HIS A 35 -4.06 -11.00 11.09
C HIS A 35 -4.70 -9.62 11.31
N GLN A 36 -3.90 -8.59 11.55
CA GLN A 36 -4.41 -7.23 11.83
C GLN A 36 -5.26 -6.68 10.68
N LEU A 37 -4.88 -6.96 9.43
CA LEU A 37 -5.61 -6.53 8.24
C LEU A 37 -6.69 -7.54 7.81
N LYS A 38 -6.93 -8.58 8.62
CA LYS A 38 -7.95 -9.62 8.42
C LYS A 38 -7.78 -10.41 7.12
N ILE A 39 -6.54 -10.61 6.67
CA ILE A 39 -6.27 -11.40 5.45
C ILE A 39 -6.62 -12.87 5.70
N ASP A 40 -6.20 -13.41 6.84
CA ASP A 40 -6.51 -14.77 7.32
C ASP A 40 -8.01 -15.02 7.56
N ALA A 41 -8.78 -13.99 7.89
CA ALA A 41 -10.22 -14.11 8.08
C ALA A 41 -11.01 -14.19 6.77
N TYR A 42 -10.45 -13.74 5.64
CA TYR A 42 -11.18 -13.64 4.36
C TYR A 42 -10.41 -14.21 3.16
N ALA A 43 -9.28 -14.87 3.38
CA ALA A 43 -8.52 -15.59 2.37
C ALA A 43 -7.83 -16.82 2.99
N PRO A 44 -7.72 -17.94 2.26
CA PRO A 44 -7.00 -19.13 2.72
C PRO A 44 -5.48 -18.87 2.65
N VAL A 45 -4.90 -18.37 3.74
CA VAL A 45 -3.49 -17.92 3.81
C VAL A 45 -2.50 -19.03 3.45
N GLU A 46 -2.83 -20.29 3.76
CA GLU A 46 -2.08 -21.48 3.39
C GLU A 46 -1.95 -21.69 1.87
N HIS A 47 -2.85 -21.10 1.07
CA HIS A 47 -2.80 -21.12 -0.39
C HIS A 47 -2.19 -19.85 -0.98
N LEU A 48 -1.88 -18.84 -0.15
CA LEU A 48 -1.29 -17.59 -0.61
C LEU A 48 0.23 -17.69 -0.66
N LYS A 49 0.78 -17.45 -1.85
CA LYS A 49 2.22 -17.31 -2.06
C LYS A 49 2.63 -15.85 -1.88
N PHE A 50 3.18 -15.49 -0.72
CA PHE A 50 3.74 -14.16 -0.49
C PHE A 50 5.19 -14.07 -0.96
N ARG A 51 5.57 -12.88 -1.44
CA ARG A 51 6.97 -12.48 -1.52
C ARG A 51 7.43 -12.05 -0.13
N THR A 52 8.58 -12.53 0.31
CA THR A 52 9.16 -12.19 1.63
C THR A 52 10.48 -11.46 1.47
N ALA A 53 10.75 -10.52 2.38
CA ALA A 53 12.05 -9.89 2.51
C ALA A 53 12.96 -10.71 3.44
N PRO A 54 14.30 -10.54 3.40
CA PRO A 54 15.23 -11.25 4.28
C PRO A 54 14.95 -11.07 5.78
N HIS A 55 14.36 -9.93 6.16
CA HIS A 55 13.94 -9.61 7.53
C HIS A 55 12.53 -10.14 7.89
N GLY A 56 12.04 -11.15 7.17
CA GLY A 56 10.80 -11.89 7.47
C GLY A 56 9.50 -11.16 7.13
N HIS A 57 9.53 -9.90 6.69
CA HIS A 57 8.32 -9.17 6.32
C HIS A 57 7.72 -9.70 5.02
N VAL A 58 6.39 -9.62 4.92
CA VAL A 58 5.58 -10.11 3.80
C VAL A 58 5.16 -8.97 2.89
N CYS A 59 5.31 -9.13 1.58
CA CYS A 59 4.88 -8.13 0.61
C CYS A 59 3.36 -8.23 0.39
N LEU A 60 2.63 -7.16 0.73
CA LEU A 60 1.17 -7.14 0.58
C LEU A 60 0.68 -6.21 -0.53
N TYR A 61 1.55 -5.33 -1.02
CA TYR A 61 1.23 -4.39 -2.10
C TYR A 61 2.40 -4.21 -3.05
N HIS A 62 2.11 -4.22 -4.35
CA HIS A 62 3.04 -3.93 -5.43
C HIS A 62 2.45 -2.83 -6.33
N GLY A 63 3.27 -1.98 -6.93
CA GLY A 63 2.76 -1.08 -7.95
C GLY A 63 3.84 -0.38 -8.76
N MET A 64 3.42 0.23 -9.86
CA MET A 64 4.27 1.09 -10.69
C MET A 64 4.16 2.59 -10.35
N ALA A 65 5.21 3.33 -10.69
CA ALA A 65 5.28 4.78 -10.57
C ALA A 65 5.94 5.41 -11.79
N ASN A 66 5.50 6.63 -12.16
CA ASN A 66 6.25 7.49 -13.08
C ASN A 66 7.43 8.18 -12.38
N SER A 67 7.29 8.43 -11.08
CA SER A 67 8.34 8.90 -10.19
C SER A 67 8.22 8.11 -8.89
N LEU A 68 9.23 7.27 -8.61
CA LEU A 68 9.28 6.44 -7.42
C LEU A 68 9.26 7.30 -6.14
N ALA A 69 10.08 8.35 -6.10
CA ALA A 69 10.13 9.30 -4.98
C ALA A 69 8.76 9.91 -4.68
N GLN A 70 8.11 10.52 -5.69
CA GLN A 70 6.80 11.13 -5.50
C GLN A 70 5.75 10.10 -5.08
N ARG A 71 5.71 8.93 -5.72
CA ARG A 71 4.66 7.93 -5.45
C ARG A 71 4.80 7.34 -4.06
N ILE A 72 6.01 6.94 -3.66
CA ILE A 72 6.25 6.34 -2.33
C ILE A 72 6.00 7.36 -1.22
N GLN A 73 6.49 8.59 -1.38
CA GLN A 73 6.21 9.66 -0.41
C GLN A 73 4.71 9.97 -0.33
N TRP A 74 4.01 9.97 -1.47
CA TRP A 74 2.56 10.17 -1.51
C TRP A 74 1.79 9.08 -0.75
N HIS A 75 2.23 7.83 -0.82
CA HIS A 75 1.67 6.75 0.01
C HIS A 75 1.95 6.97 1.51
N ALA A 76 3.20 7.25 1.88
CA ALA A 76 3.63 7.24 3.27
C ALA A 76 3.33 8.53 4.06
N ALA A 77 3.20 9.65 3.37
CA ALA A 77 3.22 10.97 4.00
C ALA A 77 2.29 12.00 3.35
N GLN A 78 1.34 11.60 2.50
CA GLN A 78 0.30 12.54 2.04
C GLN A 78 -0.55 13.00 3.23
N ARG A 79 -0.63 14.32 3.39
CA ARG A 79 -1.49 14.98 4.37
C ARG A 79 -2.97 14.64 4.13
N LEU A 80 -3.71 14.36 5.21
CA LEU A 80 -5.14 14.07 5.19
C LEU A 80 -5.93 15.39 5.17
N ALA A 81 -5.97 16.03 3.99
CA ALA A 81 -6.70 17.28 3.79
C ALA A 81 -8.12 17.05 3.30
N ARG A 82 -9.06 17.92 3.70
CA ARG A 82 -10.46 17.89 3.24
C ARG A 82 -10.59 17.90 1.71
N SER A 83 -9.76 18.69 1.03
CA SER A 83 -9.70 18.74 -0.43
C SER A 83 -9.29 17.40 -1.05
N SER A 84 -8.40 16.65 -0.39
CA SER A 84 -7.98 15.32 -0.85
C SER A 84 -9.10 14.28 -0.70
N MET A 85 -9.92 14.40 0.35
CA MET A 85 -11.08 13.53 0.55
C MET A 85 -12.19 13.81 -0.46
N ALA A 86 -12.50 15.09 -0.71
CA ALA A 86 -13.55 15.50 -1.63
C ALA A 86 -13.20 15.19 -3.10
N SER A 87 -11.97 15.45 -3.52
CA SER A 87 -11.51 15.22 -4.90
C SER A 87 -11.19 13.77 -5.22
N GLY A 88 -11.05 12.90 -4.21
CA GLY A 88 -10.54 11.54 -4.40
C GLY A 88 -9.05 11.48 -4.76
N PHE A 89 -8.32 12.59 -4.62
CA PHE A 89 -6.87 12.70 -4.86
C PHE A 89 -6.02 12.09 -3.74
N LEU A 90 -6.63 11.31 -2.85
CA LEU A 90 -5.91 10.56 -1.86
C LEU A 90 -5.35 9.28 -2.47
N SER A 91 -4.12 8.96 -2.10
CA SER A 91 -3.53 7.67 -2.39
C SER A 91 -4.48 6.53 -1.98
N THR A 92 -4.91 5.72 -2.96
CA THR A 92 -5.84 4.60 -2.72
C THR A 92 -5.26 3.60 -1.73
N PHE A 93 -3.95 3.34 -1.78
CA PHE A 93 -3.28 2.46 -0.82
C PHE A 93 -3.27 3.06 0.59
N ARG A 94 -2.91 4.34 0.74
CA ARG A 94 -2.93 5.04 2.04
C ARG A 94 -4.33 5.03 2.66
N PHE A 95 -5.35 5.33 1.86
CA PHE A 95 -6.74 5.30 2.29
C PHE A 95 -7.20 3.90 2.68
N THR A 96 -6.72 2.87 1.99
CA THR A 96 -7.02 1.46 2.31
C THR A 96 -6.50 1.10 3.69
N LEU A 97 -5.24 1.46 3.99
CA LEU A 97 -4.66 1.21 5.31
C LEU A 97 -5.36 2.00 6.42
N LEU A 98 -5.70 3.26 6.16
CA LEU A 98 -6.48 4.08 7.06
C LEU A 98 -7.82 3.41 7.41
N ALA A 99 -8.57 2.96 6.40
CA ALA A 99 -9.87 2.32 6.58
C ALA A 99 -9.78 0.95 7.27
N LEU A 100 -8.79 0.11 6.91
CA LEU A 100 -8.62 -1.21 7.51
C LEU A 100 -8.22 -1.15 8.98
N ASN A 101 -7.41 -0.16 9.36
CA ASN A 101 -7.01 0.07 10.74
C ASN A 101 -8.03 0.89 11.55
N GLN A 102 -9.13 1.33 10.92
CA GLN A 102 -10.18 2.15 11.55
C GLN A 102 -9.65 3.44 12.19
N PHE A 103 -8.57 4.00 11.64
CA PHE A 103 -8.05 5.30 12.08
C PHE A 103 -9.03 6.41 11.71
N ASP A 104 -9.13 7.46 12.51
CA ASP A 104 -9.94 8.64 12.19
C ASP A 104 -9.25 9.50 11.11
N TYR A 105 -9.95 9.81 10.03
CA TYR A 105 -9.37 10.57 8.92
C TYR A 105 -8.88 11.97 9.32
N TRP A 106 -9.60 12.62 10.23
CA TRP A 106 -9.37 14.01 10.61
C TRP A 106 -8.35 14.14 11.75
N GLN A 107 -8.25 13.11 12.60
CA GLN A 107 -7.45 13.18 13.83
C GLN A 107 -6.20 12.28 13.82
N ASP A 108 -6.22 11.18 13.07
CA ASP A 108 -5.22 10.11 13.23
C ASP A 108 -4.13 10.09 12.15
N GLU A 109 -3.84 11.23 11.50
CA GLU A 109 -2.73 11.32 10.53
C GLU A 109 -1.40 10.87 11.16
N ALA A 110 -1.14 11.26 12.42
CA ALA A 110 0.06 10.86 13.14
C ALA A 110 0.12 9.34 13.38
N LYS A 111 -1.01 8.71 13.75
CA LYS A 111 -1.09 7.25 13.94
C LYS A 111 -0.86 6.52 12.62
N LEU A 112 -1.44 7.02 11.52
CA LEU A 112 -1.23 6.45 10.20
C LEU A 112 0.24 6.59 9.76
N ASN A 113 0.88 7.73 10.01
CA ASN A 113 2.30 7.90 9.73
C ASN A 113 3.16 6.92 10.53
N ALA A 114 2.89 6.77 11.83
CA ALA A 114 3.57 5.81 12.70
C ALA A 114 3.33 4.35 12.28
N TYR A 115 2.16 4.05 11.73
CA TYR A 115 1.88 2.74 11.12
C TYR A 115 2.74 2.50 9.88
N PHE A 116 2.82 3.49 8.98
CA PHE A 116 3.68 3.43 7.80
C PHE A 116 5.17 3.27 8.18
N ASP A 117 5.60 3.87 9.28
CA ASP A 117 7.00 3.82 9.74
C ASP A 117 7.45 2.43 10.22
N GLN A 118 6.51 1.52 10.46
CA GLN A 118 6.76 0.10 10.74
C GLN A 118 6.92 -0.74 9.46
N LEU A 119 6.61 -0.15 8.30
CA LEU A 119 6.69 -0.84 7.01
C LEU A 119 8.06 -0.68 6.38
N TRP A 120 8.31 -1.54 5.40
CA TRP A 120 9.48 -1.48 4.55
C TRP A 120 9.06 -1.34 3.09
N VAL A 121 9.90 -0.69 2.29
CA VAL A 121 9.67 -0.53 0.86
C VAL A 121 10.92 -0.88 0.08
N ASP A 122 10.75 -1.67 -0.98
CA ASP A 122 11.77 -1.80 -2.02
C ASP A 122 11.29 -1.16 -3.32
N TRP A 123 12.24 -0.90 -4.22
CA TRP A 123 11.95 -0.41 -5.55
C TRP A 123 12.95 -0.90 -6.59
N GLN A 124 12.49 -0.92 -7.82
CA GLN A 124 13.29 -1.19 -9.01
C GLN A 124 13.06 -0.07 -10.02
N PRO A 125 14.06 0.79 -10.27
CA PRO A 125 13.99 1.78 -11.33
C PRO A 125 13.82 1.11 -12.69
N ALA A 126 13.11 1.79 -13.58
CA ALA A 126 12.94 1.42 -14.97
C ALA A 126 13.48 2.55 -15.85
N GLU A 127 13.94 2.19 -17.04
CA GLU A 127 14.45 3.14 -18.03
C GLU A 127 13.35 4.06 -18.57
N SER A 128 12.10 3.59 -18.54
CA SER A 128 10.95 4.31 -19.07
C SER A 128 9.64 3.86 -18.39
N ARG A 129 8.57 4.63 -18.59
CA ARG A 129 7.23 4.24 -18.12
C ARG A 129 6.74 2.92 -18.75
N PRO A 130 6.86 2.68 -20.06
CA PRO A 130 6.51 1.38 -20.65
C PRO A 130 7.30 0.23 -20.03
N HIS A 131 8.59 0.42 -19.73
CA HIS A 131 9.39 -0.59 -19.04
C HIS A 131 8.88 -0.83 -17.61
N ALA A 132 8.52 0.22 -16.86
CA ALA A 132 7.91 0.08 -15.52
C ALA A 132 6.60 -0.71 -15.55
N LEU A 133 5.76 -0.50 -16.57
CA LEU A 133 4.51 -1.24 -16.75
C LEU A 133 4.78 -2.72 -17.05
N GLU A 134 5.76 -3.03 -17.91
CA GLU A 134 6.13 -4.41 -18.19
C GLU A 134 6.66 -5.12 -16.93
N LEU A 135 7.48 -4.45 -16.12
CA LEU A 135 7.96 -4.98 -14.83
C LEU A 135 6.80 -5.29 -13.88
N GLU A 136 5.79 -4.42 -13.79
CA GLU A 136 4.60 -4.65 -12.97
C GLU A 136 3.80 -5.86 -13.47
N HIS A 137 3.58 -5.97 -14.77
CA HIS A 137 2.91 -7.13 -15.37
C HIS A 137 3.70 -8.43 -15.19
N GLN A 138 5.03 -8.39 -15.24
CA GLN A 138 5.88 -9.54 -14.94
C GLN A 138 5.73 -9.98 -13.48
N GLU A 139 5.68 -9.03 -12.54
CA GLU A 139 5.49 -9.35 -11.13
C GLU A 139 4.12 -10.02 -10.91
N PHE A 140 3.03 -9.53 -11.49
CA PHE A 140 1.73 -10.19 -11.36
C PHE A 140 1.67 -11.59 -12.01
N ARG A 141 2.49 -11.85 -13.03
CA ARG A 141 2.62 -13.18 -13.65
C ARG A 141 3.48 -14.17 -12.85
N SER A 142 4.23 -13.71 -11.85
CA SER A 142 5.16 -14.55 -11.06
C SER A 142 4.46 -15.48 -10.04
N GLY A 143 3.14 -15.35 -9.90
CA GLY A 143 2.32 -16.14 -8.98
C GLY A 143 2.37 -15.68 -7.52
N PHE A 144 2.98 -14.53 -7.22
CA PHE A 144 2.88 -13.91 -5.91
C PHE A 144 1.51 -13.25 -5.70
N HIS A 145 1.03 -13.31 -4.47
CA HIS A 145 -0.25 -12.76 -4.05
C HIS A 145 -0.04 -11.43 -3.33
N TYR A 146 -0.76 -10.40 -3.77
CA TYR A 146 -0.71 -9.05 -3.21
C TYR A 146 -2.11 -8.63 -2.71
N PRO A 147 -2.50 -8.99 -1.47
CA PRO A 147 -3.86 -8.80 -0.96
C PRO A 147 -4.36 -7.36 -1.00
N LEU A 148 -3.45 -6.37 -0.96
CA LEU A 148 -3.83 -4.95 -0.98
C LEU A 148 -3.90 -4.37 -2.40
N ASN A 149 -3.54 -5.14 -3.44
CA ASN A 149 -3.74 -4.78 -4.84
C ASN A 149 -5.18 -5.07 -5.28
N ILE A 150 -6.05 -4.06 -5.14
CA ILE A 150 -7.48 -4.17 -5.48
C ILE A 150 -7.72 -4.35 -6.99
N GLN A 151 -6.76 -3.93 -7.81
CA GLN A 151 -6.77 -4.04 -9.28
C GLN A 151 -5.50 -4.75 -9.73
N GLY A 152 -5.56 -5.45 -10.87
CA GLY A 152 -4.40 -6.10 -11.48
C GLY A 152 -3.98 -7.43 -10.83
N ASN A 153 -4.68 -7.88 -9.78
CA ASN A 153 -4.39 -9.13 -9.07
C ASN A 153 -5.54 -10.14 -9.23
N PRO A 154 -5.55 -10.96 -10.30
CA PRO A 154 -6.65 -11.87 -10.62
C PRO A 154 -6.63 -13.18 -9.83
N ALA A 155 -6.12 -13.20 -8.59
CA ALA A 155 -6.05 -14.41 -7.77
C ALA A 155 -7.43 -14.73 -7.14
N PRO A 156 -8.07 -15.87 -7.49
CA PRO A 156 -9.35 -16.27 -6.92
C PRO A 156 -9.31 -16.43 -5.40
N GLU A 157 -8.17 -16.84 -4.86
CA GLU A 157 -7.90 -17.01 -3.42
C GLU A 157 -8.11 -15.69 -2.65
N LEU A 158 -7.91 -14.55 -3.31
CA LEU A 158 -8.08 -13.23 -2.70
C LEU A 158 -9.47 -12.64 -2.94
N ALA A 159 -10.36 -13.29 -3.69
CA ALA A 159 -11.62 -12.69 -4.13
C ALA A 159 -12.50 -12.21 -2.95
N ALA A 160 -12.62 -13.04 -1.89
CA ALA A 160 -13.37 -12.68 -0.69
C ALA A 160 -12.71 -11.52 0.08
N TYR A 161 -11.39 -11.57 0.28
CA TYR A 161 -10.63 -10.47 0.89
C TYR A 161 -10.76 -9.16 0.10
N LEU A 162 -10.62 -9.19 -1.22
CA LEU A 162 -10.76 -8.01 -2.07
C LEU A 162 -12.17 -7.41 -2.02
N LYS A 163 -13.19 -8.26 -1.91
CA LYS A 163 -14.58 -7.81 -1.68
C LYS A 163 -14.70 -7.11 -0.32
N PHE A 164 -14.15 -7.71 0.73
CA PHE A 164 -14.09 -7.10 2.07
C PHE A 164 -13.39 -5.74 2.05
N VAL A 165 -12.21 -5.63 1.44
CA VAL A 165 -11.46 -4.36 1.34
C VAL A 165 -12.27 -3.29 0.61
N LYS A 166 -12.90 -3.64 -0.54
CA LYS A 166 -13.75 -2.70 -1.29
C LYS A 166 -14.94 -2.21 -0.46
N GLN A 167 -15.59 -3.10 0.28
CA GLN A 167 -16.73 -2.75 1.14
C GLN A 167 -16.29 -1.88 2.32
N THR A 168 -15.21 -2.26 3.03
CA THR A 168 -14.65 -1.48 4.14
C THR A 168 -14.32 -0.06 3.71
N ARG A 169 -13.63 0.11 2.58
CA ARG A 169 -13.31 1.45 2.04
C ARG A 169 -14.55 2.27 1.71
N LYS A 170 -15.57 1.64 1.11
CA LYS A 170 -16.83 2.31 0.76
C LYS A 170 -17.54 2.81 2.02
N SER A 171 -17.72 1.94 3.00
CA SER A 171 -18.38 2.28 4.27
C SER A 171 -17.59 3.37 5.01
N TYR A 172 -16.27 3.22 5.09
CA TYR A 172 -15.39 4.19 5.73
C TYR A 172 -15.50 5.58 5.08
N LYS A 173 -15.50 5.66 3.75
CA LYS A 173 -15.68 6.92 3.02
C LYS A 173 -17.02 7.59 3.33
N ILE A 174 -18.10 6.82 3.38
CA ILE A 174 -19.45 7.35 3.68
C ILE A 174 -19.47 7.94 5.10
N LEU A 175 -18.97 7.20 6.09
CA LEU A 175 -18.90 7.65 7.48
C LEU A 175 -18.07 8.93 7.62
N THR A 176 -16.88 8.95 7.02
CA THR A 176 -15.94 10.09 7.07
C THR A 176 -16.55 11.36 6.46
N LEU A 177 -17.31 11.22 5.36
CA LEU A 177 -17.97 12.35 4.72
C LEU A 177 -19.20 12.81 5.51
N GLY A 178 -19.94 11.88 6.14
CA GLY A 178 -21.10 12.19 6.98
C GLY A 178 -20.75 12.95 8.26
N GLN A 179 -19.58 12.68 8.84
CA GLN A 179 -19.05 13.38 10.03
C GLN A 179 -18.62 14.84 9.76
N ASN A 180 -18.70 15.32 8.51
CA ASN A 180 -18.25 16.66 8.10
C ASN A 180 -19.39 17.71 8.08
N HIS A 181 -20.52 17.38 8.74
CA HIS A 181 -21.74 18.17 8.79
C HIS A 181 -22.19 18.54 10.22
N GLU A 182 -21.37 18.24 11.23
CA GLU A 182 -21.48 18.79 12.60
C GLU A 182 -20.34 19.79 12.83
#